data_AF-A0A7S4V0X6-F1
#
_entry.id   AF-A0A7S4V0X6-F1
#
_cell.length_a   1.000
_cell.length_b   1.000
_cell.length_c   1.000
_cell.angle_alpha   90.00
_cell.angle_beta   90.00
_cell.angle_gamma   90.00
#
_symmetry.space_group_name_H-M   'P 1'
#
loop_
_entity.id
_entity.type
_entity.pdbx_description
1 polymer ?
#
loop_
_entity_poly.entity_id
_entity_poly.type
_entity_poly.pdbx_seq_one_letter_code
_entity_poly.pdbx_strand_id
1 'polypeptide(L)'
;AAAAAAILAQAISTQGPSGNLPERGEWPRLRAAMGQCAMEPANELCCLFRGPLPVQLAATVLFHLPSASRIRGAAPMNAYHTSVVVGSSEYTFSAAGISILVPLQSHEMLKTDTEVTDFGFTSEDPRRMVSALQSYFAPGTYDLLRKNCNSFSDCALFLLVRQRLDPNYRRLERLGKAGQKKIGLMNILSTVGLDYKENPAADNFKLDNVIEHLQALS
;
A
#
# COMPACT_ATOMS: atom_id res chain seq x y z
N ALA A 1 10.12 -12.76 -9.77
CA ALA A 1 9.66 -11.36 -9.84
C ALA A 1 8.15 -11.24 -9.95
N ALA A 2 7.45 -12.19 -10.61
CA ALA A 2 6.05 -12.52 -10.29
C ALA A 2 5.80 -12.75 -8.78
N ALA A 3 6.82 -13.24 -8.07
CA ALA A 3 6.82 -13.36 -6.61
C ALA A 3 6.66 -12.02 -5.85
N ALA A 4 7.06 -10.84 -6.34
CA ALA A 4 6.93 -9.59 -5.56
C ALA A 4 5.49 -9.04 -5.61
N ALA A 5 4.85 -9.10 -6.78
CA ALA A 5 3.42 -8.79 -6.93
C ALA A 5 2.54 -9.90 -6.31
N ALA A 6 2.96 -11.16 -6.40
CA ALA A 6 2.31 -12.27 -5.73
C ALA A 6 2.57 -12.27 -4.21
N ILE A 7 3.66 -11.72 -3.68
CA ILE A 7 3.88 -11.56 -2.23
C ILE A 7 2.99 -10.43 -1.70
N LEU A 8 2.81 -9.34 -2.44
CA LEU A 8 1.80 -8.31 -2.12
C LEU A 8 0.36 -8.82 -2.25
N ALA A 9 0.09 -9.80 -3.12
CA ALA A 9 -1.23 -10.43 -3.26
C ALA A 9 -1.46 -11.65 -2.33
N GLN A 10 -0.42 -12.40 -1.96
CA GLN A 10 -0.48 -13.61 -1.12
C GLN A 10 -0.27 -13.32 0.36
N ALA A 11 0.51 -12.30 0.74
CA ALA A 11 0.60 -11.86 2.14
C ALA A 11 -0.71 -11.25 2.66
N ILE A 12 -1.65 -10.94 1.76
CA ILE A 12 -2.99 -10.43 2.08
C ILE A 12 -4.09 -11.48 1.83
N SER A 13 -3.77 -12.63 1.18
CA SER A 13 -4.78 -13.61 0.76
C SER A 13 -4.67 -15.02 1.37
N THR A 14 -3.69 -15.35 2.22
CA THR A 14 -3.65 -16.68 2.86
C THR A 14 -3.24 -16.65 4.33
N GLN A 15 -4.20 -16.38 5.21
CA GLN A 15 -4.44 -17.23 6.39
C GLN A 15 -5.91 -17.68 6.41
N GLY A 16 -6.18 -18.68 5.58
CA GLY A 16 -7.28 -19.64 5.74
C GLY A 16 -6.73 -20.97 5.22
N PRO A 17 -6.72 -22.06 6.02
CA PRO A 17 -6.01 -23.27 5.62
C PRO A 17 -6.80 -24.02 4.55
N SER A 18 -6.21 -24.16 3.36
CA SER A 18 -6.63 -25.15 2.36
C SER A 18 -5.96 -26.49 2.69
N GLY A 19 -6.63 -27.30 3.51
CA GLY A 19 -6.40 -28.74 3.63
C GLY A 19 -7.68 -29.47 3.26
N ASN A 20 -7.55 -30.53 2.45
CA ASN A 20 -8.64 -31.36 1.92
C ASN A 20 -9.78 -31.62 2.93
N LEU A 21 -11.02 -31.40 2.49
CA LEU A 21 -12.25 -31.72 3.22
C LEU A 21 -12.33 -33.23 3.53
N PRO A 22 -12.46 -33.65 4.81
CA PRO A 22 -13.07 -34.93 5.14
C PRO A 22 -14.59 -34.80 5.21
N GLU A 23 -15.25 -35.90 4.86
CA GLU A 23 -16.70 -36.03 4.74
C GLU A 23 -17.46 -35.79 6.06
N ARG A 24 -18.75 -35.50 5.88
CA ARG A 24 -19.77 -35.22 6.90
C ARG A 24 -19.71 -36.24 8.04
N GLY A 25 -19.46 -35.79 9.27
CA GLY A 25 -19.55 -36.68 10.42
C GLY A 25 -19.38 -36.09 11.81
N GLU A 26 -18.58 -35.04 12.02
CA GLU A 26 -18.19 -34.67 13.40
C GLU A 26 -18.19 -33.15 13.64
N TRP A 27 -19.36 -32.60 14.02
CA TRP A 27 -19.51 -31.22 14.50
C TRP A 27 -20.10 -31.14 15.92
N PRO A 28 -19.41 -31.60 16.98
CA PRO A 28 -19.59 -30.93 18.28
C PRO A 28 -18.33 -30.67 19.12
N ARG A 29 -17.11 -30.64 18.55
CA ARG A 29 -15.87 -30.28 19.32
C ARG A 29 -15.02 -29.13 18.78
N LEU A 30 -15.37 -28.55 17.63
CA LEU A 30 -14.65 -27.44 16.99
C LEU A 30 -15.35 -26.06 17.12
N ARG A 31 -16.20 -25.89 18.14
CA ARG A 31 -16.72 -24.56 18.56
C ARG A 31 -15.93 -23.92 19.71
N ALA A 32 -15.01 -24.65 20.33
CA ALA A 32 -14.20 -24.14 21.43
C ALA A 32 -12.84 -23.56 20.99
N ALA A 33 -12.41 -23.79 19.74
CA ALA A 33 -11.10 -23.35 19.22
C ALA A 33 -11.17 -22.37 18.04
N MET A 34 -12.36 -22.07 17.52
CA MET A 34 -12.57 -20.98 16.58
C MET A 34 -13.34 -19.89 17.31
N GLY A 35 -12.58 -19.04 18.01
CA GLY A 35 -13.07 -17.79 18.55
C GLY A 35 -13.81 -17.05 17.45
N GLN A 36 -15.08 -16.77 17.73
CA GLN A 36 -15.87 -15.83 16.97
C GLN A 36 -15.05 -14.55 16.84
N CYS A 37 -14.68 -14.12 15.63
CA CYS A 37 -14.35 -12.71 15.41
C CYS A 37 -15.65 -11.91 15.51
N ALA A 38 -16.21 -11.88 16.71
CA ALA A 38 -16.97 -10.74 17.16
C ALA A 38 -16.07 -9.52 17.00
N MET A 39 -16.63 -8.42 16.49
CA MET A 39 -16.05 -7.12 16.75
C MET A 39 -16.07 -6.92 18.27
N GLU A 40 -15.00 -7.35 18.95
CA GLU A 40 -14.70 -6.90 20.29
C GLU A 40 -14.54 -5.38 20.21
N PRO A 41 -15.17 -4.61 21.11
CA PRO A 41 -15.03 -3.16 21.10
C PRO A 41 -13.55 -2.88 21.36
N ALA A 42 -12.87 -2.32 20.36
CA ALA A 42 -11.50 -1.86 20.51
C ALA A 42 -11.43 -0.93 21.71
N ASN A 43 -10.91 -1.51 22.78
CA ASN A 43 -10.60 -1.00 24.09
C ASN A 43 -10.52 0.54 24.16
N GLU A 44 -11.26 1.10 25.12
CA GLU A 44 -11.35 2.52 25.50
C GLU A 44 -10.01 3.19 25.89
N LEU A 45 -8.87 2.54 25.63
CA LEU A 45 -7.52 3.05 25.87
C LEU A 45 -6.95 3.89 24.71
N CYS A 46 -7.51 3.81 23.50
CA CYS A 46 -7.09 4.71 22.40
C CYS A 46 -7.45 6.18 22.64
N CYS A 47 -8.37 6.47 23.58
CA CYS A 47 -8.78 7.84 23.92
C CYS A 47 -7.82 8.56 24.89
N LEU A 48 -6.78 7.89 25.40
CA LEU A 48 -5.90 8.44 26.45
C LEU A 48 -4.63 9.13 25.91
N PHE A 49 -4.26 8.92 24.64
CA PHE A 49 -3.19 9.68 24.01
C PHE A 49 -3.73 10.96 23.38
N ARG A 50 -3.66 12.07 24.14
CA ARG A 50 -3.98 13.44 23.66
C ARG A 50 -2.78 14.18 23.04
N GLY A 51 -1.65 13.48 22.86
CA GLY A 51 -0.44 14.05 22.27
C GLY A 51 -0.40 13.90 20.75
N PRO A 52 0.35 14.75 20.04
CA PRO A 52 0.65 14.54 18.63
C PRO A 52 1.28 13.16 18.42
N LEU A 53 0.84 12.45 17.38
CA LEU A 53 1.34 11.13 17.01
C LEU A 53 2.52 11.27 16.03
N PRO A 54 3.62 10.52 16.19
CA PRO A 54 4.69 10.53 15.20
C PRO A 54 4.19 9.95 13.88
N VAL A 55 4.64 10.53 12.77
CA VAL A 55 4.33 10.09 11.41
C VAL A 55 5.62 9.72 10.72
N GLN A 56 5.67 8.51 10.18
CA GLN A 56 6.83 8.00 9.45
C GLN A 56 6.38 7.41 8.11
N LEU A 57 7.25 7.49 7.12
CA LEU A 57 7.11 6.79 5.86
C LEU A 57 8.06 5.58 5.87
N ALA A 58 7.52 4.39 5.63
CA ALA A 58 8.33 3.21 5.36
C ALA A 58 8.37 2.96 3.84
N ALA A 59 9.55 2.67 3.29
CA ALA A 59 9.76 2.44 1.87
C ALA A 59 10.74 1.29 1.62
N THR A 60 10.36 0.35 0.77
CA THR A 60 11.21 -0.79 0.38
C THR A 60 11.25 -0.94 -1.12
N VAL A 61 12.44 -1.21 -1.66
CA VAL A 61 12.61 -1.47 -3.09
C VAL A 61 12.09 -2.87 -3.43
N LEU A 62 11.07 -2.95 -4.27
CA LEU A 62 10.53 -4.23 -4.74
C LEU A 62 11.40 -4.84 -5.84
N PHE A 63 11.86 -4.01 -6.78
CA PHE A 63 12.70 -4.42 -7.90
C PHE A 63 13.35 -3.22 -8.57
N HIS A 64 14.50 -3.48 -9.19
CA HIS A 64 15.20 -2.52 -10.04
C HIS A 64 14.77 -2.73 -11.49
N LEU A 65 14.22 -1.69 -12.10
CA LEU A 65 13.99 -1.64 -13.53
C LEU A 65 15.27 -1.18 -14.23
N PRO A 66 15.77 -1.96 -15.20
CA PRO A 66 16.92 -1.52 -15.99
C PRO A 66 16.57 -0.22 -16.69
N SER A 67 17.47 0.76 -16.62
CA SER A 67 17.30 2.02 -17.32
C SER A 67 17.27 1.75 -18.83
N ALA A 68 16.21 2.20 -19.51
CA ALA A 68 16.05 2.06 -20.96
C ALA A 68 17.20 2.73 -21.75
N SER A 69 17.97 3.60 -21.11
CA SER A 69 19.17 4.21 -21.66
C SER A 69 20.43 3.60 -21.04
N ARG A 70 20.92 2.49 -21.60
CA ARG A 70 22.35 2.10 -21.45
C ARG A 70 23.32 3.14 -22.02
N ILE A 71 22.83 4.21 -22.66
CA ILE A 71 23.64 5.15 -23.46
C ILE A 71 24.17 6.38 -22.67
N ARG A 72 23.73 6.70 -21.45
CA ARG A 72 24.25 7.91 -20.72
C ARG A 72 24.24 7.85 -19.18
N GLY A 73 24.69 6.75 -18.56
CA GLY A 73 24.90 6.74 -17.10
C GLY A 73 23.66 7.04 -16.24
N ALA A 74 22.46 6.81 -16.78
CA ALA A 74 21.22 7.07 -16.05
C ALA A 74 21.02 6.00 -14.97
N ALA A 75 20.88 6.43 -13.72
CA ALA A 75 20.67 5.54 -12.58
C ALA A 75 19.48 4.59 -12.79
N PRO A 76 19.56 3.35 -12.27
CA PRO A 76 18.45 2.40 -12.31
C PRO A 76 17.20 3.00 -11.67
N MET A 77 16.04 2.58 -12.16
CA MET A 77 14.77 3.03 -11.61
C MET A 77 14.26 1.98 -10.64
N ASN A 78 13.94 2.40 -9.42
CA ASN A 78 13.42 1.49 -8.41
C ASN A 78 11.89 1.55 -8.40
N ALA A 79 11.26 0.38 -8.30
CA ALA A 79 9.87 0.27 -7.90
C ALA A 79 9.83 0.13 -6.37
N TYR A 80 8.99 0.91 -5.72
CA TYR A 80 8.88 0.95 -4.27
C TYR A 80 7.52 0.42 -3.81
N HIS A 81 7.54 -0.26 -2.67
CA HIS A 81 6.39 -0.41 -1.80
C HIS A 81 6.53 0.61 -0.67
N THR A 82 5.44 1.31 -0.34
CA THR A 82 5.42 2.26 0.76
C THR A 82 4.23 2.04 1.69
N SER A 83 4.39 2.47 2.94
CA SER A 83 3.33 2.58 3.93
C SER A 83 3.58 3.77 4.84
N VAL A 84 2.53 4.23 5.53
CA VAL A 84 2.63 5.30 6.52
C VAL A 84 2.42 4.72 7.90
N VAL A 85 3.37 4.96 8.80
CA VAL A 85 3.26 4.57 10.22
C VAL A 85 2.84 5.80 11.01
N VAL A 86 1.74 5.69 11.77
CA VAL A 86 1.25 6.75 12.66
C VAL A 86 1.12 6.18 14.07
N GLY A 87 1.95 6.68 14.99
CA GLY A 87 2.05 6.11 16.34
C GLY A 87 2.44 4.62 16.29
N SER A 88 1.52 3.75 16.69
CA SER A 88 1.73 2.29 16.75
C SER A 88 1.05 1.50 15.64
N SER A 89 0.63 2.15 14.55
CA SER A 89 -0.08 1.49 13.45
C SER A 89 0.50 1.86 12.09
N GLU A 90 0.66 0.84 11.24
CA GLU A 90 0.99 0.99 9.82
C GLU A 90 -0.28 1.02 8.97
N TYR A 91 -0.28 1.89 7.98
CA TYR A 91 -1.35 2.03 6.99
C TYR A 91 -0.76 1.84 5.60
N THR A 92 -1.36 0.94 4.82
CA THR A 92 -0.95 0.69 3.42
C THR A 92 -2.16 0.41 2.55
N PHE A 93 -2.01 0.54 1.24
CA PHE A 93 -3.07 0.26 0.26
C PHE A 93 -2.67 -0.89 -0.67
N SER A 94 -3.59 -1.83 -0.83
CA SER A 94 -3.44 -3.02 -1.66
C SER A 94 -4.71 -3.34 -2.44
N ALA A 95 -4.75 -4.49 -3.12
CA ALA A 95 -5.96 -4.99 -3.74
C ALA A 95 -7.13 -5.17 -2.73
N ALA A 96 -6.85 -5.37 -1.44
CA ALA A 96 -7.87 -5.48 -0.39
C ALA A 96 -8.38 -4.12 0.12
N GLY A 97 -7.88 -3.00 -0.41
CA GLY A 97 -8.18 -1.66 0.11
C GLY A 97 -7.10 -1.16 1.08
N ILE A 98 -7.48 -0.24 1.96
CA ILE A 98 -6.61 0.26 3.03
C ILE A 98 -6.55 -0.80 4.13
N SER A 99 -5.34 -1.21 4.50
CA SER A 99 -5.07 -2.13 5.60
C SER A 99 -4.42 -1.38 6.76
N ILE A 100 -4.80 -1.75 7.99
CA ILE A 100 -4.19 -1.28 9.24
C ILE A 100 -3.43 -2.46 9.84
N LEU A 101 -2.14 -2.28 10.05
CA LEU A 101 -1.21 -3.33 10.43
C LEU A 101 -0.37 -2.90 11.63
N VAL A 102 0.39 -3.83 12.22
CA VAL A 102 1.46 -3.46 13.14
C VAL A 102 2.61 -2.81 12.36
N PRO A 103 3.42 -1.92 12.97
CA PRO A 103 4.47 -1.19 12.25
C PRO A 103 5.40 -2.10 11.44
N LEU A 104 5.58 -1.76 10.17
CA LEU A 104 6.44 -2.43 9.19
C LEU A 104 6.03 -3.86 8.79
N GLN A 105 4.87 -4.36 9.22
CA GLN A 105 4.39 -5.69 8.88
C GLN A 105 4.31 -5.91 7.36
N SER A 106 3.89 -4.89 6.60
CA SER A 106 3.80 -5.01 5.14
C SER A 106 5.16 -5.12 4.43
N HIS A 107 6.25 -4.90 5.16
CA HIS A 107 7.62 -4.91 4.66
C HIS A 107 8.41 -6.16 5.05
N GLU A 108 7.99 -6.94 6.06
CA GLU A 108 8.75 -8.08 6.61
C GLU A 108 9.11 -9.15 5.57
N MET A 109 8.24 -9.37 4.59
CA MET A 109 8.42 -10.40 3.56
C MET A 109 9.19 -9.90 2.32
N LEU A 110 9.61 -8.64 2.32
CA LEU A 110 10.36 -8.04 1.23
C LEU A 110 11.85 -8.31 1.39
N LYS A 111 12.54 -8.47 0.25
CA LYS A 111 13.93 -8.98 0.24
C LYS A 111 15.01 -7.92 0.44
N THR A 112 14.63 -6.65 0.44
CA THR A 112 15.56 -5.53 0.59
C THR A 112 15.26 -4.77 1.86
N ASP A 113 16.24 -4.01 2.32
CA ASP A 113 16.08 -3.18 3.51
C ASP A 113 14.94 -2.16 3.33
N THR A 114 14.30 -1.86 4.45
CA THR A 114 13.22 -0.86 4.54
C THR A 114 13.81 0.43 5.08
N GLU A 115 13.68 1.50 4.31
CA GLU A 115 13.99 2.84 4.76
C GLU A 115 12.79 3.40 5.54
N VAL A 116 13.05 3.95 6.73
CA VAL A 116 12.03 4.64 7.54
C VAL A 116 12.43 6.10 7.66
N THR A 117 11.63 6.98 7.08
CA THR A 117 11.83 8.42 7.12
C THR A 117 10.85 9.05 8.09
N ASP A 118 11.34 9.88 9.01
CA ASP A 118 10.50 10.67 9.92
C ASP A 118 9.89 11.88 9.20
N PHE A 119 8.59 12.07 9.37
CA PHE A 119 7.81 13.16 8.79
C PHE A 119 7.25 14.14 9.84
N GLY A 120 7.68 14.00 11.10
CA GLY A 120 7.27 14.81 12.24
C GLY A 120 6.07 14.21 12.98
N PHE A 121 5.19 15.09 13.46
CA PHE A 121 4.04 14.72 14.29
C PHE A 121 2.75 15.25 13.70
N THR A 122 1.65 14.54 13.96
CA THR A 122 0.30 14.95 13.56
C THR A 122 -0.64 15.00 14.76
N SER A 123 -1.55 15.98 14.75
CA SER A 123 -2.70 16.01 15.66
C SER A 123 -3.96 15.44 15.01
N GLU A 124 -3.88 15.01 13.75
CA GLU A 124 -4.99 14.38 13.04
C GLU A 124 -5.23 12.97 13.57
N ASP A 125 -6.50 12.62 13.77
CA ASP A 125 -6.89 11.25 14.11
C ASP A 125 -6.65 10.33 12.89
N PRO A 126 -5.86 9.25 13.00
CA PRO A 126 -5.65 8.31 11.91
C PRO A 126 -6.95 7.73 11.34
N ARG A 127 -8.01 7.61 12.14
CA ARG A 127 -9.34 7.18 11.67
C ARG A 127 -9.97 8.18 10.70
N ARG A 128 -9.71 9.47 10.89
CA ARG A 128 -10.14 10.53 9.95
C ARG A 128 -9.38 10.43 8.64
N MET A 129 -8.08 10.12 8.68
CA MET A 129 -7.30 9.83 7.47
C MET A 129 -7.91 8.65 6.70
N VAL A 130 -8.15 7.52 7.37
CA VAL A 130 -8.77 6.35 6.73
C VAL A 130 -10.14 6.70 6.15
N SER A 131 -11.00 7.37 6.92
CA SER A 131 -12.33 7.78 6.47
C SER A 131 -12.30 8.70 5.25
N ALA A 132 -11.38 9.67 5.22
CA ALA A 132 -11.21 10.60 4.10
C ALA A 132 -10.67 9.92 2.83
N LEU A 133 -9.86 8.87 2.99
CA LEU A 133 -9.20 8.19 1.87
C LEU A 133 -9.94 6.95 1.36
N GLN A 134 -10.80 6.34 2.16
CA GLN A 134 -11.40 5.02 1.86
C GLN A 134 -12.17 4.99 0.54
N SER A 135 -12.91 6.06 0.21
CA SER A 135 -13.64 6.15 -1.07
C SER A 135 -12.70 6.22 -2.27
N TYR A 136 -11.55 6.88 -2.11
CA TYR A 136 -10.51 6.96 -3.14
C TYR A 136 -9.69 5.70 -3.25
N PHE A 137 -9.60 4.88 -2.19
CA PHE A 137 -8.74 3.69 -2.10
C PHE A 137 -9.55 2.45 -1.71
N ALA A 138 -10.67 2.23 -2.40
CA ALA A 138 -11.57 1.11 -2.17
C ALA A 138 -10.95 -0.26 -2.55
N PRO A 139 -11.39 -1.37 -1.94
CA PRO A 139 -10.99 -2.72 -2.35
C PRO A 139 -11.25 -2.95 -3.85
N GLY A 140 -10.37 -3.73 -4.49
CA GLY A 140 -10.46 -4.05 -5.91
C GLY A 140 -10.06 -2.93 -6.87
N THR A 141 -9.61 -1.77 -6.36
CA THR A 141 -9.23 -0.61 -7.20
C THR A 141 -7.72 -0.39 -7.33
N TYR A 142 -6.90 -1.29 -6.80
CA TYR A 142 -5.45 -1.21 -6.89
C TYR A 142 -4.97 -1.40 -8.34
N ASP A 143 -4.04 -0.56 -8.76
CA ASP A 143 -3.37 -0.56 -10.05
C ASP A 143 -1.89 -0.19 -9.87
N LEU A 144 -1.00 -1.07 -10.31
CA LEU A 144 0.45 -0.94 -10.08
C LEU A 144 1.04 0.39 -10.57
N LEU A 145 0.51 0.99 -11.64
CA LEU A 145 1.11 2.17 -12.27
C LEU A 145 0.29 3.46 -12.08
N ARG A 146 -0.96 3.36 -11.65
CA ARG A 146 -1.87 4.52 -11.57
C ARG A 146 -2.35 4.79 -10.15
N LYS A 147 -2.58 3.74 -9.37
CA LYS A 147 -3.23 3.81 -8.06
C LYS A 147 -2.75 2.67 -7.17
N ASN A 148 -1.70 2.91 -6.41
CA ASN A 148 -1.02 1.91 -5.59
C ASN A 148 -0.69 2.48 -4.20
N CYS A 149 0.10 1.74 -3.42
CA CYS A 149 0.55 2.15 -2.09
C CYS A 149 1.27 3.50 -2.09
N ASN A 150 2.06 3.84 -3.12
CA ASN A 150 2.74 5.14 -3.22
C ASN A 150 1.75 6.30 -3.37
N SER A 151 0.70 6.12 -4.18
CA SER A 151 -0.35 7.14 -4.29
C SER A 151 -1.17 7.29 -3.01
N PHE A 152 -1.38 6.20 -2.26
CA PHE A 152 -2.01 6.24 -0.94
C PHE A 152 -1.13 6.99 0.06
N SER A 153 0.15 6.63 0.16
CA SER A 153 1.11 7.26 1.07
C SER A 153 1.24 8.76 0.81
N ASP A 154 1.22 9.20 -0.46
CA ASP A 154 1.23 10.64 -0.81
C ASP A 154 -0.01 11.38 -0.26
N CYS A 155 -1.20 10.81 -0.42
CA CYS A 155 -2.42 11.39 0.16
C CYS A 155 -2.44 11.37 1.70
N ALA A 156 -1.99 10.26 2.29
CA ALA A 156 -1.92 10.08 3.73
C ALA A 156 -0.96 11.10 4.38
N LEU A 157 0.26 11.21 3.86
CA LEU A 157 1.23 12.20 4.32
C LEU A 157 0.71 13.63 4.16
N PHE A 158 0.02 13.93 3.06
CA PHE A 158 -0.56 15.26 2.85
C PHE A 158 -1.62 15.59 3.91
N LEU A 159 -2.50 14.63 4.25
CA LEU A 159 -3.50 14.83 5.30
C LEU A 159 -2.88 15.01 6.68
N LEU A 160 -1.92 14.15 7.04
CA LEU A 160 -1.38 14.08 8.40
C LEU A 160 -0.40 15.23 8.70
N VAL A 161 0.47 15.57 7.74
CA VAL A 161 1.60 16.49 7.98
C VAL A 161 1.78 17.55 6.88
N ARG A 162 0.86 17.63 5.90
CA ARG A 162 0.90 18.60 4.79
C ARG A 162 2.15 18.51 3.91
N GLN A 163 2.77 17.33 3.89
CA GLN A 163 3.93 17.05 3.04
C GLN A 163 3.55 16.07 1.93
N ARG A 164 4.20 16.20 0.78
CA ARG A 164 4.03 15.29 -0.36
C ARG A 164 5.09 14.21 -0.32
N LEU A 165 4.75 13.03 -0.84
CA LEU A 165 5.72 11.96 -1.04
C LEU A 165 6.79 12.39 -2.05
N ASP A 166 8.06 12.07 -1.79
CA ASP A 166 9.14 12.36 -2.74
C ASP A 166 8.80 11.76 -4.12
N PRO A 167 8.82 12.56 -5.20
CA PRO A 167 8.57 12.09 -6.56
C PRO A 167 9.43 10.89 -7.01
N ASN A 168 10.55 10.62 -6.34
CA ASN A 168 11.41 9.46 -6.57
C ASN A 168 10.70 8.13 -6.30
N TYR A 169 9.84 8.06 -5.29
CA TYR A 169 9.02 6.88 -4.99
C TYR A 169 7.94 6.62 -6.06
N ARG A 170 7.63 7.64 -6.87
CA ARG A 170 6.56 7.63 -7.87
C ARG A 170 7.04 7.67 -9.33
N ARG A 171 8.33 7.39 -9.58
CA ARG A 171 8.93 7.49 -10.92
C ARG A 171 8.31 6.52 -11.91
N LEU A 172 7.93 5.33 -11.46
CA LEU A 172 7.36 4.27 -12.28
C LEU A 172 5.97 4.67 -12.83
N GLU A 173 5.14 5.24 -11.97
CA GLU A 173 3.78 5.72 -12.25
C GLU A 173 3.82 6.89 -13.24
N ARG A 174 4.81 7.78 -13.09
CA ARG A 174 5.01 8.91 -14.01
C ARG A 174 5.42 8.45 -15.41
N LEU A 175 6.19 7.37 -15.53
CA LEU A 175 6.52 6.78 -16.83
C LEU A 175 5.31 6.14 -17.51
N GLY A 176 4.45 5.45 -16.75
CA GLY A 176 3.25 4.81 -17.27
C GLY A 176 2.27 5.76 -17.97
N LYS A 177 2.30 7.05 -17.62
CA LYS A 177 1.44 8.10 -18.23
C LYS A 177 1.90 8.57 -19.62
N ALA A 178 3.16 8.35 -20.01
CA ALA A 178 3.68 8.83 -21.29
C ALA A 178 3.55 7.74 -22.37
N GLY A 179 2.63 7.88 -23.33
CA GLY A 179 2.19 6.83 -24.26
C GLY A 179 3.29 5.94 -24.90
N GLN A 180 4.34 6.51 -25.50
CA GLN A 180 5.46 5.73 -26.06
C GLN A 180 6.28 5.02 -24.98
N LYS A 181 6.43 5.65 -23.81
CA LYS A 181 7.12 5.09 -22.65
C LYS A 181 6.29 3.98 -21.99
N LYS A 182 4.96 4.00 -22.13
CA LYS A 182 4.05 2.96 -21.63
C LYS A 182 4.32 1.61 -22.30
N ILE A 183 4.46 1.57 -23.63
CA ILE A 183 4.78 0.33 -24.37
C ILE A 183 6.16 -0.20 -23.96
N GLY A 184 7.17 0.68 -23.94
CA GLY A 184 8.52 0.31 -23.49
C GLY A 184 8.53 -0.20 -22.04
N LEU A 185 7.74 0.44 -21.17
CA LEU A 185 7.62 0.07 -19.77
C LEU A 185 6.95 -1.30 -19.60
N MET A 186 5.89 -1.63 -20.36
CA MET A 186 5.27 -2.96 -20.29
C MET A 186 6.24 -4.07 -20.69
N ASN A 187 7.05 -3.83 -21.72
CA ASN A 187 8.08 -4.79 -22.12
C ASN A 187 9.14 -4.96 -21.03
N ILE A 188 9.56 -3.88 -20.37
CA ILE A 188 10.51 -3.93 -19.25
C ILE A 188 9.90 -4.68 -18.06
N LEU A 189 8.64 -4.38 -17.70
CA LEU A 189 7.92 -5.07 -16.63
C LEU A 189 7.82 -6.58 -16.93
N SER A 190 7.47 -6.95 -18.15
CA SER A 190 7.45 -8.35 -18.59
C SER A 190 8.83 -9.01 -18.52
N THR A 191 9.90 -8.28 -18.88
CA THR A 191 11.29 -8.76 -18.78
C THR A 191 11.71 -9.03 -17.33
N VAL A 192 11.24 -8.21 -16.39
CA VAL A 192 11.36 -8.49 -14.95
C VAL A 192 10.24 -9.39 -14.46
N GLY A 193 9.60 -10.20 -15.30
CA GLY A 193 8.62 -11.22 -14.91
C GLY A 193 7.34 -10.68 -14.27
N LEU A 194 6.94 -9.44 -14.58
CA LEU A 194 5.69 -8.83 -14.16
C LEU A 194 4.76 -8.69 -15.37
N ASP A 195 3.70 -9.51 -15.41
CA ASP A 195 2.62 -9.37 -16.38
C ASP A 195 1.62 -8.33 -15.86
N TYR A 196 1.93 -7.06 -16.11
CA TYR A 196 1.08 -5.96 -15.68
C TYR A 196 -0.19 -5.89 -16.54
N LYS A 197 -1.34 -5.86 -15.87
CA LYS A 197 -2.65 -5.59 -16.46
C LYS A 197 -3.27 -4.38 -15.78
N GLU A 198 -3.75 -3.45 -16.60
CA GLU A 198 -4.49 -2.29 -16.10
C GLU A 198 -5.75 -2.73 -15.39
N ASN A 199 -6.01 -2.12 -14.22
CA ASN A 199 -7.27 -2.28 -13.54
C ASN A 199 -8.25 -1.18 -13.99
N PRO A 200 -9.32 -1.48 -14.74
CA PRO A 200 -10.25 -0.46 -15.24
C PRO A 200 -10.92 0.35 -14.10
N ALA A 201 -11.00 -0.21 -12.89
CA ALA A 201 -11.52 0.52 -11.73
C ALA A 201 -10.62 1.68 -11.27
N ALA A 202 -9.40 1.79 -11.80
CA ALA A 202 -8.46 2.88 -11.53
C ALA A 202 -8.41 3.96 -12.63
N ASP A 203 -9.17 3.84 -13.72
CA ASP A 203 -9.08 4.71 -14.91
C ASP A 203 -9.26 6.20 -14.61
N ASN A 204 -10.20 6.51 -13.72
CA ASN A 204 -10.54 7.89 -13.35
C ASN A 204 -9.73 8.42 -12.17
N PHE A 205 -8.83 7.62 -11.61
CA PHE A 205 -8.03 8.07 -10.48
C PHE A 205 -6.97 9.09 -10.93
N LYS A 206 -7.06 10.29 -10.36
CA LYS A 206 -6.06 11.35 -10.53
C LYS A 206 -5.61 11.81 -9.16
N LEU A 207 -4.38 11.46 -8.81
CA LEU A 207 -3.83 11.79 -7.50
C LEU A 207 -3.92 13.28 -7.16
N ASP A 208 -3.59 14.15 -8.11
CA ASP A 208 -3.58 15.60 -7.86
C ASP A 208 -5.00 16.11 -7.57
N ASN A 209 -6.03 15.56 -8.23
CA ASN A 209 -7.43 15.88 -7.90
C ASN A 209 -7.81 15.43 -6.48
N VAL A 210 -7.27 14.29 -6.01
CA VAL A 210 -7.49 13.84 -4.62
C VAL A 210 -6.84 14.82 -3.66
N ILE A 211 -5.58 15.19 -3.89
CA ILE A 211 -4.85 16.16 -3.06
C ILE A 211 -5.57 17.52 -3.01
N GLU A 212 -6.03 18.04 -4.16
CA GLU A 212 -6.82 19.27 -4.24
C GLU A 212 -8.11 19.18 -3.42
N HIS A 213 -8.83 18.05 -3.48
CA HIS A 213 -10.00 17.83 -2.65
C HIS A 213 -9.62 17.83 -1.16
N LEU A 214 -8.58 17.08 -0.77
CA LEU A 214 -8.13 17.02 0.63
C LEU A 214 -7.71 18.39 1.17
N GLN A 215 -7.13 19.23 0.31
CA GLN A 215 -6.79 20.62 0.65
C GLN A 215 -8.04 21.48 0.89
N ALA A 216 -9.15 21.21 0.19
CA ALA A 216 -10.41 21.93 0.40
C ALA A 216 -11.18 21.50 1.67
N LEU A 217 -10.83 20.35 2.27
CA LEU A 217 -11.45 19.83 3.50
C LEU A 217 -10.79 20.35 4.80
N SER A 218 -9.72 21.10 4.68
CA SER A 218 -8.90 21.61 5.78
C SER A 218 -8.99 23.12 5.92
#